data_AF-A0A9E8AB45-F1
#
_entry.id   AF-A0A9E8AB45-F1
#
_cell.length_a   1.000
_cell.length_b   1.000
_cell.length_c   1.000
_cell.angle_alpha   90.00
_cell.angle_beta   90.00
_cell.angle_gamma   90.00
#
_symmetry.space_group_name_H-M   'P 1'
#
loop_
_entity.id
_entity.type
_entity.pdbx_description
1 polymer ?
#
loop_
_entity_poly.entity_id
_entity_poly.type
_entity_poly.pdbx_seq_one_letter_code
_entity_poly.pdbx_strand_id
1 'polypeptide(L)' 'WLHTGDIGYVDDDDEIFIVDRLKEIIKYKGFQVPPAELEALLITHPEIKDAAVVSMKDELAGEV' A
#
# COMPACT_ATOMS: atom_id res chain seq x y z
N TRP A 1 1.47 21.60 -4.05
CA TRP A 1 1.90 20.49 -4.92
C TRP A 1 1.54 19.22 -4.18
N LEU A 2 0.83 18.29 -4.83
CA LEU A 2 0.42 17.02 -4.22
C LEU A 2 1.52 15.99 -4.48
N HIS A 3 2.17 15.50 -3.43
CA HIS A 3 3.09 14.38 -3.51
C HIS A 3 2.31 13.11 -3.15
N THR A 4 1.97 12.29 -4.15
CA THR A 4 1.16 11.08 -3.94
C THR A 4 1.95 9.95 -3.29
N GLY A 5 3.28 10.00 -3.40
CA GLY A 5 4.17 8.97 -2.84
C GLY A 5 4.12 7.67 -3.61
N ASP A 6 3.54 7.64 -4.80
CA ASP A 6 3.55 6.49 -5.70
C ASP A 6 4.84 6.51 -6.54
N ILE A 7 5.50 5.36 -6.64
CA ILE A 7 6.58 5.09 -7.58
C ILE A 7 5.93 4.47 -8.80
N GLY A 8 6.12 5.10 -9.95
CA GLY A 8 5.62 4.61 -11.21
C GLY A 8 6.54 4.97 -12.36
N TYR A 9 6.32 4.34 -13.50
CA TYR A 9 6.94 4.72 -14.75
C TYR A 9 5.86 4.89 -15.83
N VAL A 10 6.18 5.69 -16.84
CA VAL A 10 5.35 5.85 -18.04
C VAL A 10 6.03 5.03 -19.13
N ASP A 11 5.25 4.23 -19.84
CA ASP A 11 5.77 3.46 -20.97
C ASP A 11 5.77 4.28 -22.27
N ASP A 12 6.18 3.65 -23.38
CA ASP A 12 6.27 4.30 -24.69
C ASP A 12 4.89 4.58 -25.33
N ASP A 13 3.82 4.01 -24.76
CA ASP A 13 2.42 4.18 -25.20
C ASP A 13 1.67 5.22 -24.33
N ASP A 14 2.39 6.02 -23.54
CA ASP A 14 1.86 7.02 -22.59
C ASP A 14 0.96 6.41 -21.49
N GLU A 15 1.09 5.11 -21.20
CA GLU A 15 0.40 4.44 -20.11
C GLU A 15 1.19 4.60 -18.79
N ILE A 16 0.47 4.92 -17.71
CA ILE A 16 1.07 5.13 -16.39
C ILE A 16 0.97 3.83 -15.58
N PHE A 17 2.12 3.29 -15.20
CA PHE A 17 2.22 2.12 -14.32
C PHE A 17 2.66 2.56 -12.93
N ILE A 18 1.82 2.34 -11.94
CA ILE A 18 2.18 2.45 -10.52
C ILE A 18 2.76 1.10 -10.10
N VAL A 19 4.04 1.06 -9.75
CA VAL A 19 4.77 -0.18 -9.44
C VAL A 19 5.03 -0.36 -7.95
N ASP A 20 5.10 0.71 -7.19
CA ASP A 20 5.45 0.67 -5.77
C ASP A 20 5.04 2.00 -5.12
N ARG A 21 5.25 2.14 -3.82
CA ARG A 21 5.08 3.38 -3.07
C ARG A 21 6.36 3.75 -2.34
N LEU A 22 6.70 5.03 -2.40
CA LEU A 22 7.93 5.60 -1.87
C LEU A 22 8.12 5.35 -0.37
N LYS A 23 7.02 5.24 0.40
CA LYS A 23 7.03 4.93 1.83
C LYS A 23 5.72 4.24 2.25
N GLU A 24 5.67 2.93 2.15
CA GLU A 24 4.54 2.14 2.66
C GLU A 24 4.94 1.38 3.94
N ILE A 25 4.96 2.11 5.06
CA ILE A 25 5.01 1.50 6.40
C ILE A 25 3.78 1.97 7.16
N ILE A 26 2.89 1.03 7.46
CA ILE A 26 1.77 1.23 8.39
C ILE A 26 2.31 1.08 9.81
N LYS A 27 1.93 1.99 10.71
CA LYS A 27 2.38 1.99 12.10
C LYS A 27 1.27 1.54 13.02
N TYR A 28 1.08 0.23 13.10
CA TYR A 28 0.09 -0.32 14.00
C TYR A 28 0.67 -0.56 15.41
N LYS A 29 0.20 0.17 16.42
CA LYS A 29 0.62 0.02 17.84
C LYS A 29 2.14 0.02 18.06
N GLY A 30 2.87 0.83 17.29
CA GLY A 30 4.33 0.94 17.37
C GLY A 30 5.09 -0.09 16.53
N PHE A 31 4.41 -0.99 15.83
CA PHE A 31 5.01 -1.91 14.86
C PHE A 31 4.99 -1.30 13.47
N GLN A 32 6.09 -1.47 12.74
CA GLN A 32 6.19 -1.12 11.33
C GLN A 32 5.72 -2.31 10.51
N VAL A 33 4.62 -2.16 9.79
CA VAL A 33 3.99 -3.22 9.01
C VAL A 33 4.01 -2.84 7.53
N PRO A 34 4.68 -3.62 6.66
CA PRO A 34 4.64 -3.43 5.22
C PRO A 34 3.29 -3.88 4.64
N PRO A 35 2.55 -3.03 3.91
CA PRO A 35 1.30 -3.39 3.22
C PRO A 35 1.47 -4.57 2.26
N ALA A 36 2.55 -4.59 1.47
CA ALA A 36 2.80 -5.66 0.50
C ALA A 36 2.89 -7.05 1.13
N GLU A 37 3.38 -7.16 2.37
CA GLU A 37 3.41 -8.43 3.10
C GLU A 37 2.01 -8.90 3.51
N LEU A 38 1.17 -7.96 3.94
CA LEU A 38 -0.24 -8.24 4.26
C LEU A 38 -1.04 -8.61 3.01
N GLU A 39 -0.84 -7.91 1.89
CA GLU A 39 -1.47 -8.23 0.61
C GLU A 39 -1.08 -9.62 0.14
N ALA A 40 0.23 -9.93 0.13
CA ALA A 40 0.73 -11.25 -0.23
C ALA A 40 0.13 -12.35 0.66
N LEU A 41 -0.01 -12.10 1.96
CA LEU A 41 -0.67 -13.02 2.89
C LEU A 41 -2.15 -13.21 2.55
N LEU A 42 -2.89 -12.14 2.26
CA LEU A 42 -4.31 -12.20 1.90
C LEU A 42 -4.52 -12.98 0.59
N ILE A 43 -3.66 -12.78 -0.41
CA ILE A 43 -3.68 -13.51 -1.68
C ILE A 43 -3.46 -15.03 -1.49
N THR A 44 -2.83 -15.47 -0.39
CA THR A 44 -2.70 -16.91 -0.11
C THR A 44 -4.03 -17.60 0.19
N HIS A 45 -5.09 -16.84 0.52
CA HIS A 45 -6.40 -17.40 0.80
C HIS A 45 -7.14 -17.74 -0.49
N PRO A 46 -7.62 -18.99 -0.68
CA PRO A 46 -8.20 -19.45 -1.95
C PRO A 46 -9.50 -18.73 -2.37
N GLU A 47 -10.13 -18.01 -1.45
CA GLU A 47 -11.34 -17.20 -1.72
C GLU A 47 -11.03 -15.73 -2.03
N ILE A 48 -9.76 -15.31 -1.97
CA ILE A 48 -9.33 -13.94 -2.23
C ILE A 48 -8.69 -13.88 -3.61
N LYS A 49 -9.33 -13.16 -4.54
CA LYS A 49 -8.83 -12.97 -5.91
C LYS A 49 -7.75 -11.89 -5.99
N ASP A 50 -7.91 -10.83 -5.22
CA ASP A 50 -7.01 -9.68 -5.20
C ASP A 50 -7.12 -8.97 -3.84
N ALA A 51 -6.05 -8.31 -3.40
CA ALA A 51 -5.99 -7.61 -2.11
C ALA A 51 -5.15 -6.33 -2.22
N ALA A 52 -5.66 -5.25 -1.65
CA ALA A 52 -4.97 -3.97 -1.52
C ALA A 52 -5.06 -3.48 -0.07
N VAL A 53 -3.93 -3.09 0.53
CA VAL A 53 -3.82 -2.68 1.92
C VAL A 53 -3.49 -1.19 1.97
N VAL A 54 -4.37 -0.43 2.63
CA VAL A 54 -4.22 1.02 2.79
C VAL A 54 -4.24 1.41 4.27
N SER A 55 -3.46 2.42 4.63
CA SER A 55 -3.53 3.03 5.96
C SER A 55 -4.88 3.73 6.15
N MET A 56 -5.57 3.45 7.25
CA MET A 56 -6.82 4.12 7.62
C MET A 56 -6.61 4.90 8.91
N LYS A 57 -6.90 6.20 8.89
CA LYS A 57 -6.88 7.03 10.10
C LYS A 57 -7.99 6.59 11.04
N ASP A 58 -7.59 5.98 12.15
CA ASP A 58 -8.46 5.58 13.23
C ASP A 58 -8.25 6.54 14.43
N GLU A 59 -9.34 7.19 14.88
CA GLU A 59 -9.30 8.15 16.00
C GLU A 59 -8.95 7.51 17.36
N LEU A 60 -9.14 6.19 17.51
CA LEU A 60 -8.82 5.45 18.74
C LEU A 60 -7.43 4.80 18.70
N ALA A 61 -6.94 4.44 17.51
CA ALA A 61 -5.67 3.74 17.36
C ALA A 61 -4.46 4.66 17.07
N GLY A 62 -4.69 5.96 16.79
CA GLY A 62 -3.64 6.96 16.74
C GLY A 62 -2.58 6.70 15.67
N GLU A 63 -2.96 6.74 14.39
CA GLU A 63 -1.95 6.80 13.31
C GLU A 63 -1.68 8.26 12.89
N VAL A 64 -0.39 8.63 12.93
CA VAL A 64 0.22 9.79 12.26
C VAL A 64 1.23 9.29 11.25
#